data_AF-A0A2V9V6X9-F1
#
_entry.id   AF-A0A2V9V6X9-F1
#
_cell.length_a   1.000
_cell.length_b   1.000
_cell.length_c   1.000
_cell.angle_alpha   90.00
_cell.angle_beta   90.00
_cell.angle_gamma   90.00
#
_symmetry.space_group_name_H-M   'P 1'
#
loop_
_entity.id
_entity.type
_entity.pdbx_description
1 polymer ?
#
loop_
_entity_poly.entity_id
_entity_poly.type
_entity_poly.pdbx_seq_one_letter_code
_entity_poly.pdbx_strand_id
1 'polypeptide(L)'
;MAITKISVRGARQHNLKNIDVEIPRNTLTVITGLSGSGKSSLAFDTIYAEGQRRYVETLSAYARQFLDQMERPDVDAIDGLSPSISIEQKTTSRSPRSTVGTITEIYDYLRLLFASIGVPHCPKCGRAITRQSAEQIVQRVMSLTPEDRVMVMAPIVRGRKGEFKKEMEKLVQHGFTRARVDGEIVNLEDEIRLDKRKNHTIEVVIDRLLVKPGIEHRLELSVGLAMKLAGGLVQVAVVGGEETLYSSRLACPDCGISVPQLEPRSFSFNSAYGACPECHGLGSRYDFDPAKIIVDWSKPLLEGGLGPGSASQNLIHMLQITAAAYGFDLSTPFEKLPDKIQ
;
A
#
# COMPACT_ATOMS: atom_id res chain seq x y z
N MET A 1 -3.00 49.61 -22.08
CA MET A 1 -4.19 49.71 -21.20
C MET A 1 -4.49 48.35 -20.63
N ALA A 2 -4.91 48.25 -19.37
CA ALA A 2 -5.31 46.97 -18.79
C ALA A 2 -6.56 46.44 -19.52
N ILE A 3 -6.56 45.15 -19.86
CA ILE A 3 -7.71 44.50 -20.49
C ILE A 3 -8.79 44.33 -19.43
N THR A 4 -9.92 45.03 -19.56
CA THR A 4 -10.99 45.05 -18.55
C THR A 4 -12.19 44.16 -18.88
N LYS A 5 -12.30 43.70 -20.13
CA LYS A 5 -13.42 42.87 -20.61
C LYS A 5 -12.95 41.78 -21.59
N ILE A 6 -13.73 40.72 -21.69
CA ILE A 6 -13.68 39.71 -22.75
C ILE A 6 -14.71 40.14 -23.80
N SER A 7 -14.28 40.30 -25.04
CA SER A 7 -15.18 40.66 -26.16
C SER A 7 -15.29 39.45 -27.07
N VAL A 8 -16.49 38.90 -27.23
CA VAL A 8 -16.81 37.84 -28.17
C VAL A 8 -17.58 38.46 -29.33
N ARG A 9 -17.13 38.27 -30.57
CA ARG A 9 -17.76 38.80 -31.77
C ARG A 9 -18.14 37.70 -32.74
N GLY A 10 -19.37 37.76 -33.25
CA GLY A 10 -19.91 36.87 -34.26
C GLY A 10 -19.94 35.40 -33.83
N ALA A 11 -20.33 35.09 -32.60
CA ALA A 11 -20.42 33.70 -32.15
C ALA A 11 -21.62 32.99 -32.82
N ARG A 12 -21.34 31.86 -33.48
CA ARG A 12 -22.29 31.07 -34.29
C ARG A 12 -22.31 29.58 -33.94
N GLN A 13 -21.53 29.17 -32.95
CA GLN A 13 -21.48 27.77 -32.50
C GLN A 13 -22.88 27.22 -32.19
N HIS A 14 -23.22 26.07 -32.79
CA HIS A 14 -24.53 25.41 -32.69
C HIS A 14 -25.71 26.31 -33.09
N ASN A 15 -26.49 26.79 -32.11
CA ASN A 15 -27.71 27.56 -32.36
C ASN A 15 -27.55 29.07 -32.11
N LEU A 16 -26.32 29.53 -31.82
CA LEU A 16 -26.01 30.95 -31.68
C LEU A 16 -26.22 31.68 -33.01
N LYS A 17 -26.83 32.86 -32.95
CA LYS A 17 -27.27 33.63 -34.12
C LYS A 17 -26.34 34.80 -34.43
N ASN A 18 -25.05 34.50 -34.62
CA ASN A 18 -24.02 35.51 -34.89
C ASN A 18 -24.00 36.62 -33.83
N ILE A 19 -23.89 36.23 -32.56
CA ILE A 19 -24.05 37.16 -31.44
C ILE A 19 -22.73 37.82 -31.05
N ASP A 20 -22.82 39.07 -30.61
CA ASP A 20 -21.74 39.81 -29.97
C ASP A 20 -22.02 39.94 -28.48
N VAL A 21 -21.03 39.68 -27.63
CA VAL A 21 -21.18 39.82 -26.17
C VAL A 21 -19.91 40.33 -25.51
N GLU A 22 -20.08 41.20 -24.52
CA GLU A 22 -19.00 41.69 -23.68
C GLU A 22 -19.16 41.15 -22.25
N ILE A 23 -18.10 40.55 -21.71
CA ILE A 23 -18.08 39.97 -20.36
C ILE A 23 -17.04 40.73 -19.52
N PRO A 24 -17.43 41.36 -18.40
CA PRO A 24 -16.48 42.08 -17.54
C PRO A 24 -15.51 41.10 -16.87
N ARG A 25 -14.19 41.37 -16.97
CA ARG A 25 -13.17 40.53 -16.33
C ARG A 25 -13.16 40.71 -14.82
N ASN A 26 -12.65 39.70 -14.12
CA ASN A 26 -12.51 39.68 -12.66
C ASN A 26 -13.83 39.82 -11.90
N THR A 27 -14.91 39.31 -12.50
CA THR A 27 -16.24 39.27 -11.90
C THR A 27 -16.80 37.86 -11.95
N LEU A 28 -17.76 37.56 -11.06
CA LEU A 28 -18.59 36.38 -11.18
C LEU A 28 -19.70 36.67 -12.20
N THR A 29 -19.50 36.25 -13.45
CA THR A 29 -20.53 36.38 -14.50
C THR A 29 -21.39 35.12 -14.55
N VAL A 30 -22.71 35.30 -14.51
CA VAL A 30 -23.69 34.20 -14.58
C VAL A 30 -24.46 34.29 -15.89
N ILE A 31 -24.42 33.22 -16.70
CA ILE A 31 -25.19 33.09 -17.92
C ILE A 31 -26.49 32.33 -17.59
N THR A 32 -27.64 32.94 -17.86
CA THR A 32 -28.97 32.37 -17.56
C THR A 32 -29.87 32.37 -18.79
N GLY A 33 -30.96 31.60 -18.74
CA GLY A 33 -31.92 31.43 -19.85
C GLY A 33 -32.51 30.03 -19.94
N LEU A 34 -33.57 29.87 -20.74
CA LEU A 34 -34.30 28.61 -20.94
C LEU A 34 -33.40 27.46 -21.42
N SER A 35 -33.77 26.20 -21.13
CA SER A 35 -33.03 25.05 -21.68
C SER A 35 -32.96 25.13 -23.22
N GLY A 36 -31.78 24.85 -23.78
CA GLY A 36 -31.55 24.98 -25.22
C GLY A 36 -31.31 26.42 -25.73
N SER A 37 -31.30 27.45 -24.89
CA SER A 37 -31.11 28.84 -25.33
C SER A 37 -29.69 29.20 -25.83
N GLY A 38 -28.77 28.23 -25.94
CA GLY A 38 -27.39 28.47 -26.37
C GLY A 38 -26.39 28.84 -25.27
N LYS A 39 -26.77 28.72 -23.98
CA LYS A 39 -25.88 29.02 -22.83
C LYS A 39 -24.58 28.21 -22.89
N SER A 40 -24.71 26.89 -23.02
CA SER A 40 -23.55 25.99 -23.09
C SER A 40 -22.74 26.21 -24.35
N SER A 41 -23.41 26.52 -25.47
CA SER A 41 -22.75 26.83 -26.74
C SER A 41 -21.88 28.08 -26.64
N LEU A 42 -22.33 29.11 -25.94
CA LEU A 42 -21.52 30.30 -25.67
C LEU A 42 -20.42 30.03 -24.63
N ALA A 43 -20.75 29.43 -23.49
CA ALA A 43 -19.84 29.27 -22.36
C ALA A 43 -18.75 28.21 -22.60
N PHE A 44 -19.16 27.00 -22.98
CA PHE A 44 -18.29 25.84 -23.12
C PHE A 44 -17.77 25.71 -24.55
N ASP A 45 -18.69 25.66 -25.51
CA ASP A 45 -18.33 25.32 -26.90
C ASP A 45 -17.67 26.49 -27.65
N THR A 46 -17.76 27.73 -27.14
CA THR A 46 -17.12 28.92 -27.72
C THR A 46 -16.02 29.49 -26.82
N ILE A 47 -16.37 30.03 -25.65
CA ILE A 47 -15.42 30.77 -24.79
C ILE A 47 -14.37 29.83 -24.18
N TYR A 48 -14.80 28.74 -23.53
CA TYR A 48 -13.87 27.76 -22.94
C TYR A 48 -13.06 27.02 -24.00
N ALA A 49 -13.70 26.58 -25.10
CA ALA A 49 -13.02 25.92 -26.20
C ALA A 49 -11.88 26.79 -26.77
N GLU A 50 -12.16 28.07 -27.04
CA GLU A 50 -11.15 29.01 -27.56
C GLU A 50 -10.05 29.31 -26.53
N GLY A 51 -10.41 29.45 -25.25
CA GLY A 51 -9.44 29.74 -24.19
C GLY A 51 -8.50 28.57 -23.92
N GLN A 52 -9.02 27.33 -23.97
CA GLN A 52 -8.20 26.12 -23.89
C GLN A 52 -7.31 25.98 -25.12
N ARG A 53 -7.87 26.14 -26.33
CA ARG A 53 -7.13 26.03 -27.59
C ARG A 53 -5.94 27.00 -27.62
N ARG A 54 -6.17 28.28 -27.34
CA ARG A 54 -5.11 29.31 -27.29
C ARG A 54 -4.06 29.01 -26.22
N TYR A 55 -4.46 28.47 -25.06
CA TYR A 55 -3.49 28.11 -24.02
C TYR A 55 -2.60 26.94 -24.47
N VAL A 56 -3.18 25.87 -25.02
CA VAL A 56 -2.43 24.70 -25.51
C VAL A 56 -1.50 25.09 -26.68
N GLU A 57 -1.88 26.07 -27.52
CA GLU A 57 -1.04 26.60 -28.61
C GLU A 57 0.28 27.22 -28.11
N THR A 58 0.31 27.67 -26.85
CA THR A 58 1.52 28.25 -26.23
C THR A 58 2.45 27.20 -25.62
N LEU A 59 2.05 25.93 -25.50
CA LEU A 59 2.83 24.89 -24.83
C LEU A 59 4.07 24.46 -25.63
N SER A 60 3.95 23.44 -26.48
CA SER A 60 5.09 22.91 -27.25
C SER A 60 4.75 22.83 -28.74
N ALA A 61 5.77 22.88 -29.60
CA ALA A 61 5.59 22.73 -31.05
C ALA A 61 4.94 21.37 -31.41
N TYR A 62 5.19 20.33 -30.60
CA TYR A 62 4.55 19.02 -30.72
C TYR A 62 3.07 19.05 -30.32
N ALA A 63 2.71 19.74 -29.23
CA ALA A 63 1.32 19.89 -28.81
C ALA A 63 0.45 20.58 -29.87
N ARG A 64 1.03 21.50 -30.65
CA ARG A 64 0.36 22.16 -31.79
C ARG A 64 -0.07 21.18 -32.89
N GLN A 65 0.66 20.08 -33.11
CA GLN A 65 0.28 19.08 -34.11
C GLN A 65 -1.03 18.37 -33.77
N PHE A 66 -1.38 18.27 -32.48
CA PHE A 66 -2.64 17.68 -32.01
C PHE A 66 -3.78 18.70 -31.92
N LEU A 67 -3.47 20.00 -31.97
CA LEU A 67 -4.47 21.07 -31.96
C LEU A 67 -5.20 21.22 -33.29
N ASP A 68 -4.56 20.89 -34.42
CA ASP A 68 -5.22 20.89 -35.74
C ASP A 68 -6.35 19.85 -35.83
N GLN A 69 -6.44 18.90 -34.89
CA GLN A 69 -7.56 17.98 -34.75
C GLN A 69 -8.71 18.53 -33.89
N MET A 70 -8.49 19.62 -33.15
CA MET A 70 -9.54 20.27 -32.36
C MET A 70 -10.31 21.23 -33.25
N GLU A 71 -11.60 21.01 -33.39
CA GLU A 71 -12.49 21.88 -34.16
C GLU A 71 -12.47 23.29 -33.57
N ARG A 72 -12.15 24.29 -34.40
CA ARG A 72 -12.18 25.69 -33.97
C ARG A 72 -13.64 26.11 -33.79
N PRO A 73 -13.99 26.78 -32.68
CA PRO A 73 -15.34 27.29 -32.51
C PRO A 73 -15.69 28.29 -33.61
N ASP A 74 -16.93 28.26 -34.10
CA ASP A 74 -17.41 29.21 -35.10
C ASP A 74 -17.68 30.58 -34.45
N VAL A 75 -16.66 31.44 -34.49
CA VAL A 75 -16.64 32.79 -33.93
C VAL A 75 -15.70 33.67 -34.77
N ASP A 76 -16.03 34.95 -34.95
CA ASP A 76 -15.18 35.85 -35.74
C ASP A 76 -13.94 36.28 -34.96
N ALA A 77 -14.12 36.70 -33.71
CA ALA A 77 -13.03 37.09 -32.85
C ALA A 77 -13.40 36.96 -31.37
N ILE A 78 -12.42 36.58 -30.55
CA ILE A 78 -12.50 36.70 -29.10
C ILE A 78 -11.26 37.44 -28.60
N ASP A 79 -11.46 38.56 -27.92
CA ASP A 79 -10.39 39.38 -27.35
C ASP A 79 -10.45 39.40 -25.83
N GLY A 80 -9.28 39.54 -25.20
CA GLY A 80 -9.16 39.64 -23.75
C GLY A 80 -9.41 38.35 -22.96
N LEU A 81 -9.44 37.21 -23.64
CA LEU A 81 -9.63 35.88 -23.07
C LEU A 81 -8.44 35.43 -22.22
N SER A 82 -8.70 34.76 -21.11
CA SER A 82 -7.67 34.14 -20.26
C SER A 82 -7.61 32.63 -20.53
N PRO A 83 -6.52 31.93 -20.16
CA PRO A 83 -6.54 30.48 -20.08
C PRO A 83 -7.75 30.01 -19.26
N SER A 84 -8.57 29.15 -19.85
CA SER A 84 -9.86 28.76 -19.30
C SER A 84 -9.84 27.33 -18.78
N ILE A 85 -10.52 27.09 -17.66
CA ILE A 85 -10.73 25.77 -17.07
C ILE A 85 -12.24 25.54 -17.02
N SER A 86 -12.67 24.38 -17.52
CA SER A 86 -14.05 23.94 -17.39
C SER A 86 -14.19 23.08 -16.13
N ILE A 87 -15.22 23.36 -15.34
CA ILE A 87 -15.63 22.55 -14.19
C ILE A 87 -17.06 22.09 -14.48
N GLU A 88 -17.16 20.88 -15.06
CA GLU A 88 -18.43 20.26 -15.45
C GLU A 88 -18.74 19.06 -14.56
N GLN A 89 -20.02 18.72 -14.43
CA GLN A 89 -20.47 17.44 -13.87
C GLN A 89 -20.35 16.29 -14.89
N LYS A 90 -19.29 16.27 -15.71
CA LYS A 90 -18.99 15.11 -16.55
C LYS A 90 -18.31 14.06 -15.68
N THR A 91 -18.89 12.86 -15.63
CA THR A 91 -18.24 11.72 -15.00
C THR A 91 -16.95 11.41 -15.75
N THR A 92 -15.81 11.74 -15.15
CA THR A 92 -14.51 11.18 -15.57
C THR A 92 -14.59 9.65 -15.49
N SER A 93 -13.86 8.96 -16.37
CA SER A 93 -13.95 7.50 -16.48
C SER A 93 -13.81 6.85 -15.10
N ARG A 94 -14.74 5.97 -14.74
CA ARG A 94 -14.70 5.24 -13.46
C ARG A 94 -13.60 4.19 -13.54
N SER A 95 -12.40 4.53 -13.09
CA SER A 95 -11.37 3.54 -12.80
C SER A 95 -11.63 2.94 -11.41
N PRO A 96 -11.66 1.61 -11.25
CA PRO A 96 -11.86 0.98 -9.94
C PRO A 96 -10.72 1.28 -8.95
N ARG A 97 -9.61 1.83 -9.45
CA ARG A 97 -8.44 2.24 -8.67
C ARG A 97 -8.39 3.74 -8.39
N SER A 98 -9.39 4.50 -8.84
CA SER A 98 -9.49 5.92 -8.53
C SER A 98 -10.40 6.11 -7.32
N THR A 99 -9.88 6.77 -6.29
CA THR A 99 -10.62 7.12 -5.08
C THR A 99 -10.68 8.64 -4.94
N VAL A 100 -11.49 9.13 -4.00
CA VAL A 100 -11.50 10.55 -3.64
C VAL A 100 -10.10 11.03 -3.27
N GLY A 101 -9.33 10.22 -2.53
CA GLY A 101 -7.98 10.55 -2.10
C GLY A 101 -6.99 10.66 -3.26
N THR A 102 -7.13 9.86 -4.32
CA THR A 102 -6.25 9.98 -5.51
C THR A 102 -6.65 11.14 -6.40
N ILE A 103 -7.95 11.44 -6.53
CA ILE A 103 -8.44 12.56 -7.35
C ILE A 103 -8.07 13.91 -6.74
N THR A 104 -8.10 14.01 -5.41
CA THR A 104 -7.76 15.22 -4.66
C THR A 104 -6.27 15.32 -4.32
N GLU A 105 -5.46 14.34 -4.72
CA GLU A 105 -4.04 14.16 -4.35
C GLU A 105 -3.77 14.08 -2.84
N ILE A 106 -4.79 14.12 -1.97
CA ILE A 106 -4.64 13.97 -0.52
C ILE A 106 -3.95 12.65 -0.19
N TYR A 107 -4.29 11.57 -0.90
CA TYR A 107 -3.64 10.28 -0.70
C TYR A 107 -2.14 10.34 -1.02
N ASP A 108 -1.74 11.15 -1.98
CA ASP A 108 -0.33 11.29 -2.37
C ASP A 108 0.48 11.95 -1.25
N TYR A 109 -0.09 12.95 -0.59
CA TYR A 109 0.48 13.54 0.63
C TYR A 109 0.49 12.56 1.79
N LEU A 110 -0.56 11.75 1.97
CA LEU A 110 -0.56 10.71 3.01
C LEU A 110 0.55 9.69 2.78
N ARG A 111 0.77 9.24 1.55
CA ARG A 111 1.89 8.33 1.23
C ARG A 111 3.24 8.92 1.62
N LEU A 112 3.44 10.22 1.34
CA LEU A 112 4.65 10.92 1.74
C LEU A 112 4.78 11.02 3.27
N LEU A 113 3.70 11.40 3.95
CA LEU A 113 3.65 11.48 5.42
C LEU A 113 4.02 10.14 6.07
N PHE A 114 3.39 9.04 5.65
CA PHE A 114 3.64 7.71 6.21
C PHE A 114 5.03 7.17 5.87
N ALA A 115 5.59 7.52 4.70
CA ALA A 115 6.97 7.16 4.37
C ALA A 115 8.00 7.97 5.19
N SER A 116 7.71 9.24 5.48
CA SER A 116 8.64 10.12 6.18
C SER A 116 8.68 9.91 7.69
N ILE A 117 7.53 9.77 8.34
CA ILE A 117 7.43 9.72 9.81
C ILE A 117 6.65 8.50 10.33
N GLY A 118 6.20 7.62 9.45
CA GLY A 118 5.49 6.41 9.86
C GLY A 118 6.41 5.45 10.60
N VAL A 119 5.98 4.99 11.78
CA VAL A 119 6.66 3.95 12.54
C VAL A 119 6.14 2.59 12.07
N PRO A 120 6.95 1.74 11.40
CA PRO A 120 6.51 0.43 10.98
C PRO A 120 6.31 -0.49 12.18
N HIS A 121 5.32 -1.36 12.11
CA HIS A 121 5.04 -2.37 13.13
C HIS A 121 5.04 -3.76 12.50
N CYS A 122 5.46 -4.77 13.28
CA CYS A 122 5.44 -6.15 12.83
C CYS A 122 3.99 -6.66 12.72
N PRO A 123 3.56 -7.22 11.57
CA PRO A 123 2.20 -7.72 11.42
C PRO A 123 1.89 -8.95 12.28
N LYS A 124 2.92 -9.67 12.77
CA LYS A 124 2.75 -10.88 13.59
C LYS A 124 2.69 -10.59 15.09
N CYS A 125 3.56 -9.71 15.60
CA CYS A 125 3.67 -9.44 17.04
C CYS A 125 3.35 -8.00 17.46
N GLY A 126 3.08 -7.09 16.51
CA GLY A 126 2.70 -5.71 16.77
C GLY A 126 3.83 -4.79 17.27
N ARG A 127 5.05 -5.28 17.51
CA ARG A 127 6.17 -4.44 17.97
C ARG A 127 6.63 -3.47 16.89
N ALA A 128 7.05 -2.28 17.30
CA ALA A 128 7.68 -1.30 16.42
C ALA A 128 8.97 -1.87 15.83
N ILE A 129 9.16 -1.69 14.53
CA ILE A 129 10.36 -2.08 13.80
C ILE A 129 11.26 -0.85 13.70
N THR A 130 12.41 -0.91 14.34
CA THR A 130 13.41 0.16 14.31
C THR A 130 14.62 -0.30 13.52
N ARG A 131 15.11 0.56 12.63
CA ARG A 131 16.44 0.43 12.03
C ARG A 131 17.41 1.21 12.89
N GLN A 132 18.51 0.58 13.30
CA GLN A 132 19.57 1.26 14.03
C GLN A 132 20.91 1.00 13.35
N SER A 133 21.67 2.07 13.08
CA SER A 133 23.05 1.94 12.61
C SER A 133 23.94 1.38 13.73
N ALA A 134 25.10 0.81 13.37
CA ALA A 134 26.08 0.37 14.36
C ALA A 134 26.46 1.51 15.31
N GLU A 135 26.65 2.72 14.79
CA GLU A 135 26.93 3.94 15.56
C GLU A 135 25.81 4.28 16.57
N GLN A 136 24.54 4.22 16.16
CA GLN A 136 23.41 4.47 17.07
C GLN A 136 23.31 3.42 18.17
N ILE A 137 23.64 2.16 17.87
CA ILE A 137 23.68 1.09 18.86
C ILE A 137 24.82 1.34 19.85
N VAL A 138 26.01 1.70 19.36
CA VAL A 138 27.15 2.08 20.19
C VAL A 138 26.78 3.23 21.12
N GLN A 139 26.19 4.31 20.61
CA GLN A 139 25.74 5.44 21.44
C GLN A 139 24.75 5.01 22.53
N ARG A 140 23.81 4.13 22.20
CA ARG A 140 22.83 3.63 23.18
C ARG A 140 23.46 2.73 24.24
N VAL A 141 24.40 1.87 23.86
CA VAL A 141 25.16 1.05 24.82
C VAL A 141 26.07 1.91 25.69
N MET A 142 26.67 2.96 25.15
CA MET A 142 27.47 3.93 25.92
C MET A 142 26.63 4.81 26.86
N SER A 143 25.30 4.87 26.67
CA SER A 143 24.37 5.57 27.57
C SER A 143 23.93 4.73 28.79
N LEU A 144 24.36 3.46 28.87
CA LEU A 144 24.15 2.61 30.04
C LEU A 144 25.00 3.10 31.24
N THR A 145 24.80 2.49 32.41
CA THR A 145 25.56 2.87 33.60
C THR A 145 27.06 2.61 33.40
N PRO A 146 27.94 3.56 33.78
CA PRO A 146 29.38 3.33 33.78
C PRO A 146 29.71 2.07 34.58
N GLU A 147 30.62 1.24 34.06
CA GLU A 147 31.04 -0.05 34.64
C GLU A 147 30.13 -1.26 34.39
N ASP A 148 29.04 -1.11 33.63
CA ASP A 148 28.27 -2.27 33.18
C ASP A 148 29.13 -3.20 32.30
N ARG A 149 28.99 -4.51 32.54
CA ARG A 149 29.57 -5.53 31.67
C ARG A 149 28.56 -5.90 30.61
N VAL A 150 28.88 -5.63 29.35
CA VAL A 150 28.03 -5.97 28.20
C VAL A 150 28.63 -7.11 27.39
N MET A 151 27.76 -7.97 26.87
CA MET A 151 28.11 -9.07 25.98
C MET A 151 27.46 -8.81 24.62
N VAL A 152 28.30 -8.68 23.59
CA VAL A 152 27.85 -8.51 22.20
C VAL A 152 27.80 -9.89 21.55
N MET A 153 26.63 -10.27 21.06
CA MET A 153 26.36 -11.59 20.52
C MET A 153 25.73 -11.51 19.13
N ALA A 154 26.08 -12.46 18.29
CA ALA A 154 25.48 -12.65 16.97
C ALA A 154 24.47 -13.80 17.04
N PRO A 155 23.15 -13.53 16.94
CA PRO A 155 22.14 -14.59 17.04
C PRO A 155 22.02 -15.35 15.71
N ILE A 156 22.76 -16.46 15.58
CA ILE A 156 22.86 -17.26 14.36
C ILE A 156 21.62 -18.14 14.16
N VAL A 157 21.14 -18.76 15.23
CA VAL A 157 19.96 -19.62 15.22
C VAL A 157 19.00 -19.17 16.30
N ARG A 158 17.70 -19.11 15.98
CA ARG A 158 16.69 -18.59 16.90
C ARG A 158 15.43 -19.42 16.85
N GLY A 159 15.21 -20.22 17.89
CA GLY A 159 14.00 -21.04 18.03
C GLY A 159 13.72 -21.98 16.85
N ARG A 160 14.76 -22.51 16.20
CA ARG A 160 14.63 -23.42 15.04
C ARG A 160 14.94 -24.86 15.43
N LYS A 161 14.24 -25.82 14.83
CA LYS A 161 14.54 -27.25 14.99
C LYS A 161 15.75 -27.67 14.18
N GLY A 162 16.67 -28.42 14.79
CA GLY A 162 17.84 -28.96 14.11
C GLY A 162 19.04 -29.20 15.01
N GLU A 163 20.02 -29.93 14.50
CA GLU A 163 21.29 -30.23 15.20
C GLU A 163 22.35 -29.13 15.04
N PHE A 164 22.25 -28.29 14.00
CA PHE A 164 23.14 -27.16 13.71
C PHE A 164 24.65 -27.43 13.75
N LYS A 165 25.08 -28.69 13.58
CA LYS A 165 26.49 -29.09 13.64
C LYS A 165 27.37 -28.37 12.60
N LYS A 166 26.88 -28.24 11.36
CA LYS A 166 27.60 -27.56 10.27
C LYS A 166 27.78 -26.08 10.55
N GLU A 167 26.77 -25.43 11.14
CA GLU A 167 26.81 -24.03 11.52
C GLU A 167 27.84 -23.81 12.64
N MET A 168 27.87 -24.68 13.65
CA MET A 168 28.87 -24.63 14.73
C MET A 168 30.30 -24.88 14.22
N GLU A 169 30.52 -25.89 13.38
CA GLU A 169 31.82 -26.16 12.76
C GLU A 169 32.34 -24.96 11.95
N LYS A 170 31.45 -24.29 11.21
CA LYS A 170 31.81 -23.05 10.51
C LYS A 170 32.24 -21.96 11.48
N LEU A 171 31.56 -21.80 12.62
CA LEU A 171 31.92 -20.77 13.60
C LEU A 171 33.30 -21.02 14.20
N VAL A 172 33.64 -22.27 14.51
CA VAL A 172 34.98 -22.67 14.96
C VAL A 172 36.03 -22.36 13.88
N GLN A 173 35.75 -22.69 12.61
CA GLN A 173 36.66 -22.36 11.50
C GLN A 173 36.90 -20.86 11.33
N HIS A 174 35.93 -20.01 11.69
CA HIS A 174 36.10 -18.55 11.70
C HIS A 174 36.75 -18.01 12.99
N GLY A 175 37.17 -18.88 13.90
CA GLY A 175 37.92 -18.54 15.12
C GLY A 175 37.05 -18.17 16.32
N PHE A 176 35.74 -18.46 16.30
CA PHE A 176 34.87 -18.25 17.45
C PHE A 176 34.97 -19.42 18.43
N THR A 177 35.29 -19.13 19.69
CA THR A 177 35.44 -20.15 20.74
C THR A 177 34.24 -20.27 21.65
N ARG A 178 33.37 -19.24 21.76
CA ARG A 178 32.26 -19.24 22.71
C ARG A 178 30.94 -18.94 22.02
N ALA A 179 29.91 -19.69 22.39
CA ALA A 179 28.53 -19.42 22.02
C ALA A 179 27.60 -19.66 23.21
N ARG A 180 26.46 -18.99 23.21
CA ARG A 180 25.35 -19.26 24.10
C ARG A 180 24.34 -20.13 23.36
N VAL A 181 24.11 -21.34 23.87
CA VAL A 181 23.20 -22.33 23.30
C VAL A 181 22.11 -22.60 24.32
N ASP A 182 20.86 -22.32 23.96
CA ASP A 182 19.68 -22.45 24.83
C ASP A 182 19.83 -21.77 26.21
N GLY A 183 20.55 -20.65 26.25
CA GLY A 183 20.80 -19.86 27.46
C GLY A 183 22.09 -20.18 28.19
N GLU A 184 22.75 -21.29 27.88
CA GLU A 184 24.02 -21.70 28.51
C GLU A 184 25.23 -21.33 27.65
N ILE A 185 26.26 -20.75 28.27
CA ILE A 185 27.51 -20.40 27.57
C ILE A 185 28.39 -21.65 27.49
N VAL A 186 28.65 -22.09 26.27
CA VAL A 186 29.45 -23.28 25.95
C VAL A 186 30.69 -22.91 25.14
N ASN A 187 31.72 -23.76 25.21
CA ASN A 187 32.87 -23.68 24.31
C ASN A 187 32.51 -24.42 23.01
N LEU A 188 32.68 -23.76 21.86
CA LEU A 188 32.36 -24.31 20.54
C LEU A 188 33.33 -25.42 20.11
N GLU A 189 34.50 -25.53 20.75
CA GLU A 189 35.46 -26.60 20.51
C GLU A 189 35.07 -27.93 21.19
N ASP A 190 34.18 -27.86 22.19
CA ASP A 190 33.68 -29.05 22.89
C ASP A 190 32.61 -29.77 22.04
N GLU A 191 32.39 -31.06 22.30
CA GLU A 191 31.39 -31.85 21.54
C GLU A 191 29.96 -31.49 21.97
N ILE A 192 29.35 -30.52 21.30
CA ILE A 192 27.97 -30.08 21.54
C ILE A 192 26.99 -30.93 20.72
N ARG A 193 26.07 -31.65 21.39
CA ARG A 193 25.02 -32.45 20.75
C ARG A 193 23.63 -31.86 21.03
N LEU A 194 22.98 -31.37 19.97
CA LEU A 194 21.61 -30.82 20.03
C LEU A 194 20.59 -31.83 19.48
N ASP A 195 19.34 -31.74 19.93
CA ASP A 195 18.27 -32.66 19.51
C ASP A 195 17.58 -32.14 18.26
N LYS A 196 17.61 -32.90 17.15
CA LYS A 196 16.94 -32.53 15.89
C LYS A 196 15.46 -32.16 16.04
N ARG A 197 14.77 -32.67 17.06
CA ARG A 197 13.31 -32.51 17.23
C ARG A 197 12.93 -31.30 18.09
N LYS A 198 13.88 -30.68 18.79
CA LYS A 198 13.65 -29.53 19.68
C LYS A 198 14.06 -28.23 19.02
N ASN A 199 13.44 -27.13 19.44
CA ASN A 199 13.83 -25.79 19.02
C ASN A 199 15.06 -25.37 19.80
N HIS A 200 16.08 -24.89 19.10
CA HIS A 200 17.32 -24.41 19.69
C HIS A 200 17.58 -22.95 19.33
N THR A 201 18.29 -22.24 20.22
CA THR A 201 18.79 -20.88 20.02
C THR A 201 20.30 -20.88 20.19
N ILE A 202 21.02 -20.32 19.22
CA ILE A 202 22.49 -20.28 19.19
C ILE A 202 22.93 -18.85 18.91
N GLU A 203 23.66 -18.28 19.85
CA GLU A 203 24.14 -16.91 19.83
C GLU A 203 25.65 -16.91 20.05
N VAL A 204 26.41 -16.48 19.05
CA VAL A 204 27.88 -16.49 19.14
C VAL A 204 28.34 -15.29 19.94
N VAL A 205 29.20 -15.52 20.93
CA VAL A 205 29.76 -14.44 21.75
C VAL A 205 30.91 -13.80 20.97
N ILE A 206 30.70 -12.55 20.53
CA ILE A 206 31.68 -11.81 19.74
C ILE A 206 32.66 -11.09 20.65
N ASP A 207 32.16 -10.39 21.66
CA ASP A 207 33.00 -9.65 22.60
C ASP A 207 32.30 -9.50 23.95
N ARG A 208 33.10 -9.33 25.00
CA ARG A 208 32.66 -9.02 26.35
C ARG A 208 33.40 -7.78 26.82
N LEU A 209 32.66 -6.70 27.02
CA LEU A 209 33.21 -5.36 27.21
C LEU A 209 32.73 -4.78 28.53
N LEU A 210 33.57 -3.93 29.13
CA LEU A 210 33.20 -3.07 30.25
C LEU A 210 32.90 -1.68 29.71
N VAL A 211 31.70 -1.16 29.95
CA VAL A 211 31.30 0.17 29.48
C VAL A 211 32.12 1.25 30.19
N LYS A 212 33.01 1.90 29.44
CA LYS A 212 33.87 2.99 29.90
C LYS A 212 34.17 3.94 28.74
N PRO A 213 34.47 5.23 28.98
CA PRO A 213 34.90 6.14 27.92
C PRO A 213 36.11 5.57 27.15
N GLY A 214 36.10 5.63 25.82
CA GLY A 214 37.19 5.17 24.96
C GLY A 214 37.05 3.74 24.41
N ILE A 215 35.96 3.02 24.68
CA ILE A 215 35.69 1.69 24.08
C ILE A 215 34.83 1.74 22.81
N GLU A 216 34.43 2.93 22.36
CA GLU A 216 33.42 3.14 21.31
C GLU A 216 33.83 2.44 20.01
N HIS A 217 35.09 2.62 19.59
CA HIS A 217 35.61 2.02 18.37
C HIS A 217 35.65 0.48 18.44
N ARG A 218 36.01 -0.08 19.60
CA ARG A 218 36.01 -1.54 19.79
C ARG A 218 34.59 -2.09 19.79
N LEU A 219 33.67 -1.40 20.46
CA LEU A 219 32.26 -1.79 20.48
C LEU A 219 31.64 -1.72 19.08
N GLU A 220 31.97 -0.70 18.29
CA GLU A 220 31.53 -0.55 16.91
C GLU A 220 32.00 -1.72 16.03
N LEU A 221 33.27 -2.12 16.15
CA LEU A 221 33.82 -3.28 15.43
C LEU A 221 33.09 -4.58 15.82
N SER A 222 32.85 -4.78 17.12
CA SER A 222 32.15 -5.98 17.62
C SER A 222 30.69 -6.03 17.19
N VAL A 223 29.99 -4.89 17.23
CA VAL A 223 28.61 -4.75 16.72
C VAL A 223 28.55 -4.98 15.21
N GLY A 224 29.48 -4.39 14.45
CA GLY A 224 29.58 -4.58 13.01
C GLY A 224 29.85 -6.03 12.61
N LEU A 225 30.75 -6.71 13.33
CA LEU A 225 31.04 -8.13 13.12
C LEU A 225 29.82 -9.00 13.44
N ALA A 226 29.14 -8.74 14.56
CA ALA A 226 27.93 -9.47 14.93
C ALA A 226 26.83 -9.34 13.87
N MET A 227 26.59 -8.12 13.39
CA MET A 227 25.64 -7.85 12.30
C MET A 227 26.03 -8.57 11.01
N LYS A 228 27.31 -8.59 10.65
CA LYS A 228 27.78 -9.27 9.44
C LYS A 228 27.53 -10.78 9.51
N LEU A 229 27.70 -11.38 10.67
CA LEU A 229 27.49 -12.82 10.91
C LEU A 229 26.01 -13.20 10.97
N ALA A 230 25.18 -12.39 11.61
CA ALA A 230 23.75 -12.67 11.83
C ALA A 230 22.81 -11.90 10.88
N GLY A 231 23.27 -11.56 9.67
CA GLY A 231 22.42 -10.98 8.62
C GLY A 231 21.82 -9.61 8.94
N GLY A 232 22.48 -8.84 9.80
CA GLY A 232 22.09 -7.51 10.25
C GLY A 232 21.55 -7.46 11.68
N LEU A 233 21.52 -8.57 12.41
CA LEU A 233 21.08 -8.63 13.81
C LEU A 233 22.27 -8.61 14.78
N VAL A 234 22.08 -8.03 15.95
CA VAL A 234 23.04 -8.09 17.06
C VAL A 234 22.31 -8.03 18.38
N GLN A 235 22.67 -8.92 19.30
CA GLN A 235 22.11 -8.97 20.64
C GLN A 235 23.14 -8.42 21.62
N VAL A 236 22.72 -7.48 22.44
CA VAL A 236 23.55 -6.92 23.51
C VAL A 236 22.90 -7.26 24.83
N ALA A 237 23.60 -8.04 25.65
CA ALA A 237 23.15 -8.43 26.98
C ALA A 237 23.98 -7.72 28.05
N VAL A 238 23.33 -7.04 28.99
CA VAL A 238 23.98 -6.53 30.21
C VAL A 238 24.07 -7.69 31.20
N VAL A 239 25.26 -7.95 31.76
CA VAL A 239 25.46 -9.03 32.73
C VAL A 239 24.61 -8.76 33.98
N GLY A 240 23.56 -9.55 34.20
CA GLY A 240 22.62 -9.39 35.32
C GLY A 240 21.52 -8.35 35.09
N GLY A 241 21.39 -7.83 33.86
CA GLY A 241 20.38 -6.84 33.47
C GLY A 241 19.53 -7.31 32.28
N GLU A 242 19.01 -6.34 31.53
CA GLU A 242 18.18 -6.60 30.35
C GLU A 242 19.01 -6.98 29.11
N GLU A 243 18.39 -7.76 28.23
CA GLU A 243 18.92 -8.09 26.92
C GLU A 243 18.17 -7.33 25.83
N THR A 244 18.90 -6.68 24.93
CA THR A 244 18.32 -5.92 23.82
C THR A 244 18.80 -6.47 22.49
N LEU A 245 17.87 -6.79 21.61
CA LEU A 245 18.14 -7.21 20.23
C LEU A 245 17.99 -6.02 19.28
N TYR A 246 19.03 -5.76 18.50
CA TYR A 246 19.12 -4.67 17.55
C TYR A 246 19.14 -5.20 16.10
N SER A 247 18.71 -4.37 15.14
CA SER A 247 18.79 -4.68 13.71
C SER A 247 19.26 -3.49 12.89
N SER A 248 20.18 -3.73 11.95
CA SER A 248 20.61 -2.75 10.93
C SER A 248 19.68 -2.66 9.73
N ARG A 249 18.70 -3.57 9.65
CA ARG A 249 17.62 -3.58 8.66
C ARG A 249 16.31 -3.24 9.36
N LEU A 250 15.30 -2.81 8.60
CA LEU A 250 13.92 -2.73 9.09
C LEU A 250 13.38 -4.15 9.28
N ALA A 251 13.79 -4.84 10.33
CA ALA A 251 13.33 -6.20 10.62
C ALA A 251 12.82 -6.31 12.05
N CYS A 252 11.75 -7.08 12.22
CA CYS A 252 11.24 -7.42 13.53
C CYS A 252 12.29 -8.24 14.30
N PRO A 253 12.71 -7.78 15.49
CA PRO A 253 13.67 -8.50 16.30
C PRO A 253 13.19 -9.91 16.62
N ASP A 254 11.92 -10.19 16.95
CA ASP A 254 11.54 -11.55 17.38
C ASP A 254 11.08 -12.48 16.25
N CYS A 255 10.32 -11.93 15.31
CA CYS A 255 9.70 -12.73 14.25
C CYS A 255 10.60 -12.90 13.03
N GLY A 256 11.69 -12.12 12.92
CA GLY A 256 12.56 -12.11 11.74
C GLY A 256 11.92 -11.55 10.48
N ILE A 257 10.69 -11.02 10.58
CA ILE A 257 9.98 -10.41 9.45
C ILE A 257 10.68 -9.11 9.08
N SER A 258 11.28 -9.07 7.89
CA SER A 258 11.84 -7.86 7.32
C SER A 258 10.75 -7.07 6.62
N VAL A 259 10.68 -5.77 6.90
CA VAL A 259 9.93 -4.79 6.15
C VAL A 259 10.90 -4.12 5.17
N PRO A 260 10.54 -3.99 3.88
CA PRO A 260 11.36 -3.25 2.93
C PRO A 260 11.43 -1.76 3.33
N GLN A 261 12.30 -0.99 2.68
CA GLN A 261 12.36 0.44 2.91
C GLN A 261 10.98 1.08 2.65
N LEU A 262 10.50 1.87 3.60
CA LEU A 262 9.26 2.60 3.48
C LEU A 262 9.49 3.81 2.58
N GLU A 263 9.00 3.71 1.35
CA GLU A 263 9.01 4.79 0.37
C GLU A 263 7.55 5.16 0.05
N PRO A 264 7.27 6.37 -0.47
CA PRO A 264 5.89 6.76 -0.78
C PRO A 264 5.17 5.75 -1.71
N ARG A 265 5.90 5.12 -2.64
CA ARG A 265 5.36 4.06 -3.52
C ARG A 265 4.94 2.79 -2.77
N SER A 266 5.55 2.49 -1.63
CA SER A 266 5.19 1.33 -0.78
C SER A 266 3.80 1.49 -0.17
N PHE A 267 3.29 2.72 -0.09
CA PHE A 267 1.94 3.04 0.35
C PHE A 267 0.97 3.26 -0.82
N SER A 268 1.37 2.96 -2.06
CA SER A 268 0.49 3.08 -3.22
C SER A 268 -0.13 1.74 -3.57
N PHE A 269 -1.45 1.62 -3.43
CA PHE A 269 -2.20 0.46 -3.92
C PHE A 269 -2.22 0.35 -5.47
N ASN A 270 -1.78 1.40 -6.18
CA ASN A 270 -1.59 1.38 -7.64
C ASN A 270 -0.22 0.84 -8.06
N SER A 271 0.68 0.59 -7.12
CA SER A 271 2.02 0.07 -7.36
C SER A 271 2.13 -1.36 -6.87
N ALA A 272 2.86 -2.22 -7.57
CA ALA A 272 3.12 -3.59 -7.12
C ALA A 272 3.80 -3.67 -5.74
N TYR A 273 4.49 -2.60 -5.31
CA TYR A 273 5.15 -2.52 -4.01
C TYR A 273 4.20 -2.35 -2.83
N GLY A 274 3.07 -1.66 -3.03
CA GLY A 274 2.08 -1.36 -1.97
C GLY A 274 0.72 -2.03 -2.18
N ALA A 275 0.48 -2.59 -3.36
CA ALA A 275 -0.75 -3.30 -3.68
C ALA A 275 -0.85 -4.62 -2.90
N CYS A 276 -2.02 -4.87 -2.32
CA CYS A 276 -2.34 -6.18 -1.76
C CYS A 276 -2.17 -7.27 -2.83
N PRO A 277 -1.47 -8.38 -2.55
CA PRO A 277 -1.19 -9.43 -3.54
C PRO A 277 -2.44 -10.21 -3.96
N GLU A 278 -3.48 -10.26 -3.12
CA GLU A 278 -4.72 -10.99 -3.44
C GLU A 278 -5.66 -10.21 -4.37
N CYS A 279 -5.84 -8.92 -4.12
CA CYS A 279 -6.76 -8.08 -4.90
C CYS A 279 -6.04 -7.12 -5.86
N HIS A 280 -4.71 -7.17 -5.92
CA HIS A 280 -3.87 -6.29 -6.72
C HIS A 280 -4.21 -4.80 -6.54
N GLY A 281 -4.47 -4.41 -5.28
CA GLY A 281 -4.79 -3.06 -4.89
C GLY A 281 -6.20 -2.57 -5.23
N LEU A 282 -7.10 -3.46 -5.67
CA LEU A 282 -8.50 -3.11 -5.95
C LEU A 282 -9.34 -2.93 -4.66
N GLY A 283 -8.90 -3.50 -3.55
CA GLY A 283 -9.65 -3.47 -2.27
C GLY A 283 -10.97 -4.25 -2.29
N SER A 284 -11.29 -4.92 -3.40
CA SER A 284 -12.49 -5.73 -3.57
C SER A 284 -12.16 -6.99 -4.38
N ARG A 285 -12.94 -8.04 -4.16
CA ARG A 285 -12.91 -9.28 -4.94
C ARG A 285 -14.32 -9.57 -5.41
N TYR A 286 -14.45 -10.00 -6.65
CA TYR A 286 -15.70 -10.56 -7.13
C TYR A 286 -15.79 -11.98 -6.62
N ASP A 287 -16.78 -12.24 -5.79
CA ASP A 287 -17.05 -13.56 -5.26
C ASP A 287 -18.54 -13.90 -5.41
N PHE A 288 -18.84 -15.17 -5.23
CA PHE A 288 -20.19 -15.69 -5.22
C PHE A 288 -20.96 -15.14 -4.01
N ASP A 289 -22.15 -14.60 -4.27
CA ASP A 289 -23.07 -14.13 -3.24
C ASP A 289 -24.32 -15.01 -3.28
N PRO A 290 -24.50 -15.94 -2.31
CA PRO A 290 -25.67 -16.81 -2.25
C PRO A 290 -26.98 -16.04 -2.25
N ALA A 291 -27.04 -14.84 -1.68
CA ALA A 291 -28.25 -14.02 -1.63
C ALA A 291 -28.68 -13.47 -3.01
N LYS A 292 -27.77 -13.48 -4.00
CA LYS A 292 -28.13 -13.15 -5.40
C LYS A 292 -28.75 -14.33 -6.14
N ILE A 293 -28.57 -15.55 -5.64
CA ILE A 293 -29.18 -16.77 -6.19
C ILE A 293 -30.45 -17.14 -5.43
N ILE A 294 -30.42 -17.07 -4.10
CA ILE A 294 -31.56 -17.38 -3.24
C ILE A 294 -32.10 -16.06 -2.71
N VAL A 295 -33.16 -15.59 -3.37
CA VAL A 295 -33.75 -14.27 -3.14
C VAL A 295 -34.77 -14.26 -2.00
N ASP A 296 -35.33 -15.43 -1.67
CA ASP A 296 -36.28 -15.60 -0.57
C ASP A 296 -36.03 -16.94 0.15
N TRP A 297 -35.35 -16.87 1.29
CA TRP A 297 -34.92 -18.07 2.02
C TRP A 297 -36.09 -18.77 2.73
N SER A 298 -37.22 -18.07 2.91
CA SER A 298 -38.43 -18.59 3.55
C SER A 298 -39.31 -19.43 2.62
N LYS A 299 -38.95 -19.52 1.34
CA LYS A 299 -39.69 -20.26 0.32
C LYS A 299 -38.93 -21.47 -0.19
N PRO A 300 -39.65 -22.47 -0.73
CA PRO A 300 -39.02 -23.57 -1.44
C PRO A 300 -38.25 -23.05 -2.67
N LEU A 301 -37.14 -23.71 -3.01
CA LEU A 301 -36.22 -23.24 -4.07
C LEU A 301 -36.94 -22.98 -5.41
N LEU A 302 -37.82 -23.91 -5.82
CA LEU A 302 -38.56 -23.82 -7.08
C LEU A 302 -39.85 -22.99 -6.98
N GLU A 303 -40.25 -22.59 -5.77
CA GLU A 303 -41.49 -21.84 -5.50
C GLU A 303 -41.19 -20.41 -5.05
N GLY A 304 -40.25 -19.76 -5.74
CA GLY A 304 -39.90 -18.35 -5.51
C GLY A 304 -38.74 -18.14 -4.53
N GLY A 305 -38.07 -19.20 -4.07
CA GLY A 305 -36.82 -19.08 -3.33
C GLY A 305 -35.63 -18.70 -4.23
N LEU A 306 -35.56 -19.25 -5.45
CA LEU A 306 -34.53 -18.92 -6.43
C LEU A 306 -34.82 -17.62 -7.21
N GLY A 307 -33.76 -16.85 -7.43
CA GLY A 307 -33.75 -15.60 -8.18
C GLY A 307 -33.72 -15.78 -9.71
N PRO A 308 -33.25 -14.76 -10.45
CA PRO A 308 -33.20 -14.78 -11.91
C PRO A 308 -32.51 -16.04 -12.47
N GLY A 309 -33.16 -16.74 -13.40
CA GLY A 309 -32.67 -18.00 -13.98
C GLY A 309 -33.31 -19.28 -13.41
N SER A 310 -34.19 -19.15 -12.40
CA SER A 310 -34.92 -20.25 -11.77
C SER A 310 -35.78 -21.10 -12.72
N ALA A 311 -36.21 -20.54 -13.86
CA ALA A 311 -37.01 -21.25 -14.88
C ALA A 311 -36.17 -22.17 -15.81
N SER A 312 -34.85 -22.24 -15.62
CA SER A 312 -33.98 -23.09 -16.44
C SER A 312 -34.26 -24.57 -16.19
N GLN A 313 -34.68 -25.31 -17.23
CA GLN A 313 -34.97 -26.74 -17.15
C GLN A 313 -33.76 -27.57 -16.69
N ASN A 314 -32.55 -27.18 -17.11
CA ASN A 314 -31.33 -27.85 -16.69
C ASN A 314 -31.05 -27.66 -15.19
N LEU A 315 -31.31 -26.45 -14.67
CA LEU A 315 -31.15 -26.15 -13.25
C LEU A 315 -32.17 -26.94 -12.42
N ILE A 316 -33.43 -26.95 -12.83
CA ILE A 316 -34.50 -27.71 -12.18
C ILE A 316 -34.15 -29.19 -12.13
N HIS A 317 -33.71 -29.76 -13.26
CA HIS A 317 -33.32 -31.17 -13.35
C HIS A 317 -32.12 -31.49 -12.44
N MET A 318 -31.10 -30.64 -12.41
CA MET A 318 -29.96 -30.79 -11.49
C MET A 318 -30.41 -30.77 -10.03
N LEU A 319 -31.28 -29.84 -9.64
CA LEU A 319 -31.80 -29.75 -8.27
C LEU A 319 -32.58 -31.01 -7.88
N GLN A 320 -33.39 -31.57 -8.79
CA GLN A 320 -34.11 -32.82 -8.55
C GLN A 320 -33.17 -34.01 -8.33
N ILE A 321 -32.10 -34.12 -9.13
CA ILE A 321 -31.08 -35.16 -8.96
C ILE A 321 -30.36 -34.99 -7.62
N THR A 322 -29.95 -33.76 -7.28
CA THR A 322 -29.26 -33.47 -6.02
C THR A 322 -30.16 -33.76 -4.82
N ALA A 323 -31.44 -33.38 -4.88
CA ALA A 323 -32.44 -33.69 -3.87
C ALA A 323 -32.61 -35.20 -3.64
N ALA A 324 -32.69 -35.98 -4.71
CA ALA A 324 -32.79 -37.44 -4.64
C ALA A 324 -31.51 -38.09 -4.07
N ALA A 325 -30.33 -37.59 -4.44
CA ALA A 325 -29.05 -38.14 -4.00
C ALA A 325 -28.75 -37.86 -2.52
N TYR A 326 -29.10 -36.67 -2.04
CA TYR A 326 -28.86 -36.24 -0.65
C TYR A 326 -30.06 -36.41 0.27
N GLY A 327 -31.22 -36.80 -0.26
CA GLY A 327 -32.41 -37.13 0.51
C GLY A 327 -33.10 -35.93 1.15
N PHE A 328 -33.20 -34.80 0.45
CA PHE A 328 -33.94 -33.62 0.93
C PHE A 328 -35.12 -33.28 0.01
N ASP A 329 -36.13 -32.63 0.57
CA ASP A 329 -37.34 -32.25 -0.15
C ASP A 329 -37.25 -30.82 -0.69
N LEU A 330 -37.45 -30.67 -2.01
CA LEU A 330 -37.44 -29.39 -2.70
C LEU A 330 -38.65 -28.50 -2.37
N SER A 331 -39.70 -29.07 -1.77
CA SER A 331 -40.85 -28.32 -1.27
C SER A 331 -40.61 -27.70 0.11
N THR A 332 -39.49 -28.01 0.76
CA THR A 332 -39.11 -27.41 2.04
C THR A 332 -38.51 -26.02 1.80
N PRO A 333 -38.94 -25.00 2.56
CA PRO A 333 -38.27 -23.70 2.59
C PRO A 333 -36.76 -23.81 2.76
N PHE A 334 -35.99 -23.03 2.00
CA PHE A 334 -34.52 -23.16 1.99
C PHE A 334 -33.90 -23.02 3.39
N GLU A 335 -34.37 -22.05 4.18
CA GLU A 335 -33.91 -21.81 5.57
C GLU A 335 -34.15 -22.99 6.53
N LYS A 336 -35.07 -23.89 6.18
CA LYS A 336 -35.41 -25.09 6.98
C LYS A 336 -34.61 -26.31 6.57
N LEU A 337 -33.85 -26.24 5.47
CA LEU A 337 -32.93 -27.29 5.08
C LEU A 337 -31.74 -27.32 6.04
N PRO A 338 -31.14 -28.49 6.33
CA PRO A 338 -29.92 -28.56 7.14
C PRO A 338 -28.74 -27.78 6.53
N ASP A 339 -27.86 -27.21 7.36
CA ASP A 339 -26.68 -26.42 6.93
C ASP A 339 -25.75 -27.14 5.95
N LYS A 340 -25.75 -28.48 5.94
CA LYS A 340 -24.96 -29.27 4.98
C LYS A 340 -25.57 -29.29 3.57
N ILE A 341 -26.86 -29.00 3.47
CA ILE A 341 -27.65 -28.99 2.23
C ILE A 341 -27.81 -27.56 1.70
N GLN A 342 -27.90 -26.56 2.57
CA GLN A 342 -27.82 -25.15 2.20
C GLN A 342 -26.46 -24.81 1.59
#